data_AF-A0A1X0R9P8-F1
#
_entry.id   AF-A0A1X0R9P8-F1
#
_cell.length_a   1.000
_cell.length_b   1.000
_cell.length_c   1.000
_cell.angle_alpha   90.00
_cell.angle_beta   90.00
_cell.angle_gamma   90.00
#
_symmetry.space_group_name_H-M   'P 1'
#
loop_
_entity.id
_entity.type
_entity.pdbx_description
1 polymer ?
#
loop_
_entity_poly.entity_id
_entity_poly.type
_entity_poly.pdbx_seq_one_letter_code
_entity_poly.pdbx_strand_id
1 'polypeptide(L)'
;MTNVDGCNSDFVQGQPYLESMSRQLKDVNLYVDDRKQHKSDGLIKLFGLNKLELLLLEAPGCFSNKDEKKIKLGYHKCVYGSLTILECITDDYAYASLNIFTLVKVFFLQAVGKFFKK
;
A
#
# COMPACT_ATOMS: atom_id res chain seq x y z
N MET A 1 -0.88 13.99 25.01
CA MET A 1 0.00 13.59 23.90
C MET A 1 1.00 12.59 24.44
N THR A 2 0.72 11.30 24.29
CA THR A 2 1.71 10.25 24.57
C THR A 2 2.74 10.28 23.46
N ASN A 3 3.99 10.48 23.82
CA ASN A 3 5.12 10.44 22.91
C ASN A 3 5.18 9.01 22.34
N VAL A 4 5.09 8.85 21.02
CA VAL A 4 5.18 7.54 20.36
C VAL A 4 6.65 7.23 20.14
N ASP A 5 7.39 7.01 21.23
CA ASP A 5 8.72 6.41 21.16
C ASP A 5 8.57 4.99 20.57
N GLY A 6 9.15 4.76 19.39
CA GLY A 6 9.16 3.45 18.74
C GLY A 6 8.31 3.28 17.49
N CYS A 7 7.71 4.34 16.92
CA CYS A 7 7.08 4.25 15.59
C CYS A 7 8.15 4.27 14.49
N ASN A 8 8.87 3.16 14.34
CA ASN A 8 9.81 2.98 13.23
C ASN A 8 9.01 2.88 11.92
N SER A 9 9.28 3.79 11.00
CA SER A 9 8.78 3.74 9.62
C SER A 9 9.93 3.43 8.68
N ASP A 10 9.68 2.60 7.66
CA ASP A 10 10.67 2.34 6.63
C ASP A 10 10.03 2.17 5.25
N PHE A 11 10.81 2.45 4.22
CA PHE A 11 10.46 2.18 2.84
C PHE A 11 11.00 0.80 2.44
N VAL A 12 10.10 -0.14 2.22
CA VAL A 12 10.43 -1.49 1.79
C VAL A 12 10.48 -1.53 0.27
N GLN A 13 11.67 -1.72 -0.28
CA GLN A 13 11.92 -1.96 -1.70
C GLN A 13 12.01 -3.46 -1.99
N GLY A 14 11.80 -3.87 -3.24
CA GLY A 14 12.13 -5.23 -3.69
C GLY A 14 10.92 -6.15 -3.79
N GLN A 15 9.79 -5.61 -4.25
CA GLN A 15 8.53 -6.36 -4.41
C GLN A 15 7.90 -6.86 -3.11
N PRO A 16 7.74 -6.01 -2.07
CA PRO A 16 7.06 -6.42 -0.85
C PRO A 16 5.64 -6.89 -1.11
N TYR A 17 5.21 -7.88 -0.33
CA TYR A 17 3.81 -8.28 -0.26
C TYR A 17 2.98 -7.19 0.40
N LEU A 18 1.83 -6.91 -0.19
CA LEU A 18 0.80 -6.08 0.43
C LEU A 18 0.03 -6.92 1.45
N GLU A 19 0.39 -6.77 2.73
CA GLU A 19 -0.16 -7.55 3.83
C GLU A 19 -1.65 -7.24 4.02
N SER A 20 -2.06 -5.98 3.81
CA SER A 20 -3.47 -5.59 3.88
C SER A 20 -4.36 -6.39 2.93
N MET A 21 -3.96 -6.54 1.67
CA MET A 21 -4.74 -7.32 0.70
C MET A 21 -4.75 -8.81 1.05
N SER A 22 -3.64 -9.33 1.58
CA SER A 22 -3.57 -10.73 2.01
C SER A 22 -4.47 -11.02 3.21
N ARG A 23 -4.59 -10.07 4.13
CA ARG A 23 -5.51 -10.14 5.27
C ARG A 23 -6.97 -10.15 4.79
N GLN A 24 -7.35 -9.17 3.99
CA GLN A 24 -8.71 -9.09 3.44
C GLN A 24 -9.09 -10.36 2.66
N LEU A 25 -8.19 -10.91 1.84
CA LEU A 25 -8.43 -12.17 1.12
C LEU A 25 -8.62 -13.38 2.05
N LYS A 26 -7.92 -13.43 3.19
CA LYS A 26 -8.11 -14.49 4.19
C LYS A 26 -9.47 -14.34 4.87
N ASP A 27 -9.86 -13.12 5.20
CA ASP A 27 -11.12 -12.82 5.87
C ASP A 27 -12.33 -13.23 5.02
N VAL A 28 -12.23 -13.10 3.69
CA VAL A 28 -13.28 -13.56 2.74
C VAL A 28 -13.08 -15.00 2.23
N ASN A 29 -12.14 -15.77 2.78
CA ASN A 29 -11.80 -17.14 2.36
C ASN A 29 -11.42 -17.28 0.87
N LEU A 30 -10.87 -16.23 0.24
CA LEU A 30 -10.38 -16.24 -1.14
C LEU A 30 -8.84 -16.34 -1.21
N TYR A 31 -8.18 -16.44 -0.07
CA TYR A 31 -6.75 -16.67 0.01
C TYR A 31 -6.37 -18.06 -0.52
N VAL A 32 -5.46 -18.12 -1.49
CA VAL A 32 -5.02 -19.39 -2.10
C VAL A 32 -3.61 -19.77 -1.67
N ASP A 33 -2.61 -18.93 -1.96
CA ASP A 33 -1.21 -19.17 -1.65
C ASP A 33 -0.38 -17.86 -1.68
N ASP A 34 0.86 -17.90 -1.17
CA ASP A 34 1.78 -16.75 -1.14
C ASP A 34 2.29 -16.32 -2.53
N ARG A 35 2.04 -17.10 -3.59
CA ARG A 35 2.49 -16.80 -4.96
C ARG A 35 1.50 -15.89 -5.69
N LYS A 36 0.22 -15.95 -5.31
CA LYS A 36 -0.86 -15.15 -5.87
C LYS A 36 -1.12 -13.84 -5.12
N GLN A 37 -0.35 -13.55 -4.08
CA GLN A 37 -0.44 -12.29 -3.36
C GLN A 37 -0.04 -11.10 -4.23
N HIS A 38 -0.66 -9.96 -3.97
CA HIS A 38 -0.27 -8.70 -4.58
C HIS A 38 1.11 -8.30 -4.08
N LYS A 39 2.03 -8.11 -5.02
CA LYS A 39 3.37 -7.57 -4.78
C LYS A 39 3.43 -6.15 -5.32
N SER A 40 3.74 -5.19 -4.46
CA SER A 40 3.92 -3.80 -4.87
C SER A 40 5.37 -3.52 -5.22
N ASP A 41 5.66 -2.50 -6.03
CA ASP A 41 7.05 -2.17 -6.37
C ASP A 41 7.79 -1.48 -5.21
N GLY A 42 7.03 -0.86 -4.31
CA GLY A 42 7.52 -0.34 -3.03
C GLY A 42 6.39 -0.07 -2.06
N LEU A 43 6.73 0.06 -0.78
CA LEU A 43 5.75 0.19 0.29
C LEU A 43 6.35 0.96 1.48
N ILE A 44 5.65 1.95 2.03
CA ILE A 44 6.01 2.51 3.34
C ILE A 44 5.19 1.81 4.42
N LYS A 45 5.89 1.26 5.41
CA LYS A 45 5.32 0.55 6.56
C LYS A 45 5.66 1.25 7.87
N LEU A 46 4.68 1.37 8.77
CA LEU A 46 4.87 1.76 10.17
C LEU A 46 4.99 0.50 11.04
N PHE A 47 6.21 0.02 11.25
CA PHE A 47 6.46 -1.23 11.98
C PHE A 47 6.04 -1.16 13.44
N GLY A 48 6.18 0.02 14.07
CA GLY A 48 5.77 0.24 15.45
C GLY A 48 4.25 0.37 15.66
N LEU A 49 3.47 0.46 14.59
CA LEU A 49 2.03 0.70 14.66
C LEU A 49 1.28 -0.35 13.81
N ASN A 50 1.13 -1.57 14.34
CA ASN A 50 0.46 -2.70 13.68
C ASN A 50 0.94 -2.98 12.24
N LYS A 51 2.19 -2.63 11.91
CA LYS A 51 2.75 -2.72 10.55
C LYS A 51 1.90 -1.98 9.51
N LEU A 52 1.33 -0.84 9.89
CA LEU A 52 0.42 -0.08 9.03
C LEU A 52 1.08 0.25 7.69
N GLU A 53 0.41 -0.13 6.61
CA GLU A 53 0.81 0.22 5.25
C GLU A 53 0.25 1.61 4.94
N LEU A 54 1.10 2.56 4.52
CA LEU A 54 0.67 3.96 4.30
C LEU A 54 0.95 4.49 2.89
N LEU A 55 1.95 3.94 2.20
CA LEU A 55 2.24 4.33 0.82
C LEU A 55 2.37 3.10 -0.05
N LEU A 56 1.61 3.05 -1.13
CA LEU A 56 1.71 2.03 -2.17
C LEU A 56 2.38 2.62 -3.41
N LEU A 57 3.53 2.06 -3.80
CA LEU A 57 4.23 2.41 -5.04
C LEU A 57 4.04 1.31 -6.09
N GLU A 58 3.52 1.70 -7.25
CA GLU A 58 3.47 0.85 -8.44
C GLU A 58 4.15 1.56 -9.62
N ALA A 59 5.04 0.83 -10.30
CA ALA A 59 5.70 1.25 -11.51
C ALA A 59 5.26 0.33 -12.66
N PRO A 60 4.88 0.88 -13.83
CA PRO A 60 4.49 0.07 -15.00
C PRO A 60 5.72 -0.59 -15.66
N GLY A 61 6.40 -1.51 -14.98
CA GLY A 61 7.57 -2.22 -15.48
C GLY A 61 8.80 -1.31 -15.64
N CYS A 62 9.55 -1.44 -16.74
CA CYS A 62 10.73 -0.62 -17.00
C CYS A 62 10.36 0.87 -17.08
N PHE A 63 11.17 1.74 -16.48
CA PHE A 63 10.97 3.19 -16.53
C PHE A 63 10.76 3.68 -17.97
N SER A 64 9.84 4.64 -18.16
CA SER A 64 9.41 5.15 -19.48
C SER A 64 8.66 4.14 -20.38
N ASN A 65 8.13 3.05 -19.81
CA ASN A 65 7.21 2.18 -20.53
C ASN A 65 5.95 2.94 -20.96
N LYS A 66 5.66 2.94 -22.27
CA LYS A 66 4.52 3.62 -22.89
C LYS A 66 3.33 2.69 -23.13
N ASP A 67 3.41 1.45 -22.66
CA ASP A 67 2.34 0.48 -22.78
C ASP A 67 1.16 0.91 -21.90
N GLU A 68 0.15 1.49 -22.55
CA GLU A 68 -1.06 2.00 -21.91
C GLU A 68 -1.80 0.92 -21.10
N LYS A 69 -1.73 -0.35 -21.53
CA LYS A 69 -2.37 -1.46 -20.79
C LYS A 69 -1.69 -1.70 -19.45
N LYS A 70 -0.36 -1.67 -19.42
CA LYS A 70 0.44 -1.83 -18.19
C LYS A 70 0.27 -0.64 -17.25
N ILE A 71 0.20 0.56 -17.80
CA ILE A 71 -0.10 1.78 -17.03
C ILE A 71 -1.48 1.67 -16.38
N LYS A 72 -2.52 1.35 -17.15
CA LYS A 72 -3.89 1.16 -16.62
C LYS A 72 -3.93 0.06 -15.56
N LEU A 73 -3.25 -1.07 -15.79
CA LEU A 73 -3.17 -2.14 -14.81
C LEU A 73 -2.52 -1.67 -13.50
N GLY A 74 -1.45 -0.89 -13.58
CA GLY A 74 -0.81 -0.26 -12.41
C GLY A 74 -1.76 0.67 -11.64
N TYR A 75 -2.60 1.45 -12.34
CA TYR A 75 -3.62 2.28 -11.70
C TYR A 75 -4.62 1.43 -10.92
N HIS A 76 -5.16 0.37 -11.54
CA HIS A 76 -6.09 -0.52 -10.86
C HIS A 76 -5.47 -1.18 -9.62
N LYS A 77 -4.23 -1.65 -9.73
CA LYS A 77 -3.48 -2.20 -8.59
C LYS A 77 -3.32 -1.19 -7.46
N CYS A 78 -2.92 0.05 -7.77
CA CYS A 78 -2.83 1.13 -6.79
C CYS A 78 -4.17 1.39 -6.09
N VAL A 79 -5.26 1.49 -6.86
CA VAL A 79 -6.60 1.79 -6.31
C VAL A 79 -7.09 0.67 -5.40
N TYR A 80 -7.07 -0.58 -5.87
CA TYR A 80 -7.52 -1.72 -5.06
C TYR A 80 -6.61 -1.95 -3.86
N GLY A 81 -5.29 -1.82 -4.03
CA GLY A 81 -4.34 -1.90 -2.92
C GLY A 81 -4.61 -0.82 -1.86
N SER A 82 -4.83 0.43 -2.27
CA SER A 82 -5.14 1.53 -1.35
C SER A 82 -6.46 1.32 -0.62
N LEU A 83 -7.47 0.78 -1.30
CA LEU A 83 -8.75 0.46 -0.67
C LEU A 83 -8.58 -0.63 0.40
N THR A 84 -7.82 -1.68 0.11
CA THR A 84 -7.55 -2.74 1.10
C THR A 84 -6.74 -2.23 2.29
N ILE A 85 -5.82 -1.28 2.09
CA ILE A 85 -5.10 -0.61 3.17
C ILE A 85 -6.07 0.19 4.05
N LEU A 86 -6.97 0.96 3.44
CA LEU A 86 -7.97 1.75 4.19
C LEU A 86 -8.91 0.86 4.98
N GLU A 87 -9.43 -0.20 4.38
CA GLU A 87 -10.28 -1.21 5.04
C GLU A 87 -9.55 -1.83 6.24
N CYS A 88 -8.28 -2.18 6.05
CA CYS A 88 -7.41 -2.66 7.10
C CYS A 88 -7.23 -1.68 8.27
N ILE A 89 -7.04 -0.38 7.98
CA ILE A 89 -6.96 0.64 9.03
C ILE A 89 -8.32 0.75 9.75
N THR A 90 -9.43 0.66 9.02
CA THR A 90 -10.76 0.69 9.64
C THR A 90 -11.01 -0.52 10.55
N ASP A 91 -10.51 -1.69 10.18
CA ASP A 91 -10.64 -2.90 11.01
C ASP A 91 -9.78 -2.81 12.27
N ASP A 92 -8.51 -2.39 12.14
CA ASP A 92 -7.57 -2.27 13.26
C ASP A 92 -8.00 -1.18 14.26
N TYR A 93 -8.72 -0.16 13.79
CA TYR A 93 -9.17 1.00 14.56
C TYR A 93 -10.70 1.19 14.49
N ALA A 94 -11.47 0.11 14.62
CA ALA A 94 -12.93 0.11 14.49
C ALA A 94 -13.68 1.12 15.38
N TYR A 95 -13.06 1.55 16.49
CA TYR A 95 -13.63 2.53 17.42
C TYR A 95 -13.02 3.93 17.32
N ALA A 96 -12.11 4.18 16.37
CA ALA A 96 -11.51 5.50 16.20
C ALA A 96 -12.53 6.50 15.66
N SER A 97 -12.46 7.73 16.17
CA SER A 97 -13.37 8.80 15.74
C SER A 97 -13.07 9.23 14.30
N LEU A 98 -14.10 9.71 13.59
CA LEU A 98 -13.96 10.30 12.26
C LEU A 98 -12.92 11.42 12.23
N ASN A 99 -12.80 12.19 13.32
CA ASN A 99 -11.80 13.26 13.43
C ASN A 99 -10.35 12.76 13.41
N ILE A 100 -10.09 11.53 13.90
CA ILE A 100 -8.77 10.90 13.83
C ILE A 100 -8.57 10.26 12.46
N PHE A 101 -9.60 9.59 11.94
CA PHE A 101 -9.54 8.97 10.60
C PHE A 101 -9.24 9.97 9.49
N THR A 102 -9.81 11.18 9.54
CA THR A 102 -9.54 12.23 8.53
C THR A 102 -8.09 12.74 8.55
N LEU A 103 -7.35 12.50 9.63
CA LEU A 103 -5.93 12.83 9.72
C LEU A 103 -5.05 11.75 9.07
N VAL A 104 -5.53 10.51 8.97
CA VAL A 104 -4.79 9.42 8.33
C VAL A 104 -4.80 9.64 6.83
N LYS A 105 -3.60 9.74 6.25
CA LYS A 105 -3.41 9.87 4.81
C LYS A 105 -2.74 8.62 4.26
N VAL A 106 -3.46 7.90 3.42
CA VAL A 106 -2.90 6.82 2.60
C VAL A 106 -2.50 7.41 1.25
N PHE A 107 -1.24 7.23 0.87
CA PHE A 107 -0.69 7.75 -0.38
C PHE A 107 -0.56 6.63 -1.41
N PHE A 108 -0.88 6.93 -2.66
CA PHE A 108 -0.55 6.07 -3.78
C PHE A 108 0.36 6.85 -4.73
N LEU A 109 1.48 6.24 -5.09
CA LEU A 109 2.40 6.80 -6.05
C LEU A 109 2.45 5.85 -7.24
N GLN A 110 2.07 6.36 -8.40
CA GLN A 110 2.27 5.63 -9.64
C GLN A 110 3.37 6.30 -10.46
N ALA A 111 4.49 5.61 -10.61
CA ALA A 111 5.66 6.13 -11.30
C ALA A 111 5.50 5.99 -12.83
N VAL A 112 4.60 6.78 -13.43
CA VAL A 112 4.38 6.83 -14.88
C VAL A 112 5.02 8.11 -15.41
N GLY A 113 6.25 8.03 -15.92
CA GLY A 113 6.93 9.23 -16.41
C GLY A 113 8.32 9.01 -17.00
N LYS A 114 8.82 10.05 -17.69
CA LYS A 114 10.21 10.16 -18.13
C LYS A 114 11.08 10.68 -16.98
N PHE A 115 12.26 10.08 -16.81
CA PHE A 115 13.28 10.56 -15.88
C PHE A 115 13.78 11.93 -16.37
N PHE A 116 13.52 13.01 -15.62
CA PHE A 116 14.27 14.26 -15.81
C PHE A 116 15.61 14.09 -15.10
N LYS A 117 16.65 13.81 -15.88
CA LYS A 117 18.03 14.00 -15.42
C LYS A 117 18.26 15.51 -15.39
N LYS A 118 18.51 16.06 -14.20
CA LYS A 118 19.01 17.43 -14.05
C LYS A 118 20.48 17.48 -14.45
#